data_AF-A0A7C7K412-F1
#
_entry.id   AF-A0A7C7K412-F1
#
_cell.length_a   1.000
_cell.length_b   1.000
_cell.length_c   1.000
_cell.angle_alpha   90.00
_cell.angle_beta   90.00
_cell.angle_gamma   90.00
#
_symmetry.space_group_name_H-M   'P 1'
#
loop_
_entity.id
_entity.type
_entity.pdbx_description
1 polymer ?
#
loop_
_entity_poly.entity_id
_entity_poly.type
_entity_poly.pdbx_seq_one_letter_code
_entity_poly.pdbx_strand_id
1 'polypeptide(L)' 'AILFIIFDLEVAFLFPWAISLGSIGIFGFWSMMIFLLILTVGFIYEWKKGALEWE' A
#
# COMPACT_ATOMS: atom_id res chain seq x y z
N ALA A 1 13.99 -3.10 -7.70
CA ALA A 1 13.20 -2.49 -8.80
C ALA A 1 11.70 -2.77 -8.65
N ILE A 2 11.28 -4.03 -8.48
CA ILE A 2 9.84 -4.39 -8.33
C ILE A 2 9.19 -3.72 -7.11
N LEU A 3 9.87 -3.67 -5.97
CA LEU A 3 9.42 -2.97 -4.76
C LEU A 3 9.07 -1.49 -5.00
N PHE A 4 9.87 -0.81 -5.82
CA PHE A 4 9.64 0.59 -6.17
C PHE A 4 8.37 0.74 -7.02
N ILE A 5 8.13 -0.18 -7.96
CA ILE A 5 6.90 -0.20 -8.76
C ILE A 5 5.67 -0.45 -7.89
N ILE A 6 5.78 -1.35 -6.90
CA ILE A 6 4.68 -1.64 -5.96
C ILE A 6 4.36 -0.42 -5.09
N PHE A 7 5.39 0.28 -4.61
CA PHE A 7 5.22 1.50 -3.83
C PHE A 7 4.62 2.65 -4.66
N ASP A 8 5.04 2.81 -5.90
CA ASP A 8 4.49 3.82 -6.82
C ASP A 8 3.00 3.55 -7.12
N LEU A 9 2.66 2.26 -7.29
CA LEU A 9 1.28 1.80 -7.44
C LEU A 9 0.44 2.09 -6.17
N GLU A 10 0.99 1.87 -4.98
CA GLU A 10 0.33 2.19 -3.71
C GLU A 10 -0.05 3.68 -3.63
N VAL A 11 0.88 4.58 -3.98
CA VAL A 11 0.64 6.03 -4.00
C VAL A 11 -0.41 6.40 -5.06
N ALA A 12 -0.37 5.77 -6.23
CA ALA A 12 -1.34 5.99 -7.30
C ALA A 12 -2.78 5.63 -6.88
N PHE A 13 -2.97 4.64 -6.00
CA PHE A 13 -4.28 4.28 -5.44
C PHE A 13 -4.67 5.12 -4.22
N LEU A 14 -3.69 5.55 -3.40
CA LEU A 14 -3.92 6.43 -2.24
C LEU A 14 -4.45 7.80 -2.65
N PHE A 15 -3.94 8.39 -3.72
CA PHE A 15 -4.33 9.73 -4.17
C PHE A 15 -5.83 9.90 -4.45
N PRO A 16 -6.45 9.13 -5.37
CA PRO A 16 -7.87 9.27 -5.67
C PRO A 16 -8.75 8.90 -4.46
N TRP A 17 -8.32 7.94 -3.63
CA TRP A 17 -9.02 7.62 -2.38
C TRP A 17 -8.99 8.77 -1.38
N ALA A 18 -7.84 9.42 -1.19
CA ALA A 18 -7.71 10.56 -0.28
C ALA A 18 -8.59 11.73 -0.73
N ILE A 19 -8.70 11.97 -2.04
CA ILE A 19 -9.59 12.99 -2.62
C ILE A 19 -11.07 12.64 -2.42
N SER A 20 -11.42 11.36 -2.52
CA SER A 20 -12.81 10.89 -2.40
C SER A 20 -13.21 10.46 -0.98
N LEU A 21 -12.32 10.53 0.01
CA LEU A 21 -12.60 10.08 1.38
C LEU A 21 -13.86 10.71 1.98
N GLY A 22 -14.15 11.97 1.63
CA GLY A 22 -15.36 12.68 2.05
C GLY A 22 -16.67 12.12 1.47
N SER A 23 -16.63 11.39 0.35
CA SER A 23 -17.83 10.84 -0.31
C SER A 23 -18.05 9.35 -0.04
N ILE A 24 -16.98 8.57 0.17
CA ILE A 24 -17.07 7.10 0.35
C ILE A 24 -17.43 6.72 1.80
N GLY A 25 -17.26 7.64 2.75
CA GLY A 25 -17.58 7.44 4.16
C GLY A 25 -16.75 6.33 4.82
N ILE A 26 -17.28 5.75 5.91
CA ILE A 26 -16.52 4.83 6.77
C ILE A 26 -16.18 3.49 6.10
N PHE A 27 -16.97 3.07 5.12
CA PHE A 27 -16.69 1.87 4.32
C PHE A 27 -15.48 2.08 3.40
N GLY A 28 -15.39 3.25 2.75
CA GLY A 28 -14.21 3.62 1.97
C GLY A 28 -12.95 3.71 2.81
N PHE A 29 -13.07 4.22 4.04
CA PHE A 29 -11.97 4.26 4.99
C PHE A 29 -11.42 2.86 5.29
N TRP A 30 -12.29 1.93 5.73
CA TRP A 30 -11.87 0.57 6.04
C TRP A 30 -11.33 -0.20 4.84
N SER A 31 -11.88 0.02 3.64
CA SER A 31 -11.39 -0.63 2.42
C SER A 31 -9.92 -0.29 2.13
N MET A 32 -9.53 0.97 2.30
CA MET A 32 -8.13 1.39 2.11
C MET A 32 -7.24 0.93 3.25
N MET A 33 -7.72 0.96 4.49
CA MET A 33 -6.95 0.44 5.62
C MET A 33 -6.58 -1.03 5.45
N ILE A 34 -7.50 -1.86 4.93
CA ILE A 34 -7.23 -3.27 4.60
C ILE A 34 -6.24 -3.38 3.44
N PHE A 35 -6.40 -2.57 2.39
CA PHE A 35 -5.48 -2.55 1.26
C PHE A 35 -4.03 -2.23 1.67
N LEU A 36 -3.84 -1.17 2.46
CA LEU A 36 -2.52 -0.79 2.99
C LEU A 36 -1.95 -1.88 3.90
N LEU A 37 -2.78 -2.54 4.71
CA LEU A 37 -2.33 -3.62 5.59
C LEU A 37 -1.83 -4.83 4.79
N ILE A 38 -2.53 -5.20 3.71
CA ILE A 38 -2.10 -6.29 2.81
C ILE A 38 -0.76 -5.95 2.16
N LEU A 39 -0.60 -4.74 1.63
CA LEU A 39 0.66 -4.29 1.03
C LEU A 39 1.80 -4.24 2.05
N THR A 40 1.53 -3.75 3.26
CA THR A 40 2.51 -3.71 4.36
C THR A 40 2.95 -5.11 4.77
N VAL A 41 2.02 -6.09 4.81
CA VAL A 41 2.37 -7.49 5.10
C VAL A 41 3.22 -8.08 3.97
N GLY A 42 2.88 -7.80 2.71
CA GLY A 42 3.70 -8.18 1.56
C GLY A 42 5.11 -7.60 1.64
N PHE A 43 5.22 -6.32 1.98
CA PHE A 43 6.48 -5.61 2.19
C PHE A 43 7.33 -6.24 3.31
N ILE A 44 6.72 -6.50 4.47
CA ILE A 44 7.39 -7.16 5.61
C ILE A 44 7.87 -8.57 5.22
N TYR A 45 7.09 -9.30 4.42
CA TYR A 45 7.48 -10.61 3.94
C TYR A 45 8.68 -10.55 3.00
N GLU A 46 8.68 -9.63 2.03
CA GLU A 46 9.83 -9.42 1.14
C GLU A 46 11.07 -8.94 1.90
N TRP A 47 10.91 -8.08 2.90
CA TRP A 47 11.98 -7.68 3.82
C TRP A 47 12.56 -8.90 4.54
N LYS A 48 11.72 -9.70 5.20
CA LYS A 48 12.18 -10.88 5.95
C LYS A 48 12.82 -11.95 5.08
N LYS A 49 12.46 -12.02 3.80
CA LYS A 49 13.04 -12.97 2.84
C LYS A 49 14.43 -12.53 2.33
N GLY A 50 14.96 -11.40 2.79
CA GLY A 50 16.32 -10.96 2.48
C GLY A 50 16.47 -10.26 1.13
N ALA A 51 15.37 -9.88 0.46
CA ALA A 51 15.44 -9.08 -0.78
C ALA A 51 15.85 -7.61 -0.53
N LEU A 52 16.04 -7.25 0.74
CA LEU A 52 16.52 -5.98 1.25
C LEU A 52 17.92 -6.12 1.89
N GLU A 53 18.66 -7.20 1.62
CA GLU A 53 20.11 -7.18 1.81
C GLU A 53 20.70 -6.30 0.71
N TRP A 54 20.91 -5.04 1.09
CA TRP A 54 21.80 -4.13 0.40
C TRP A 54 23.22 -4.70 0.51
N GLU A 55 23.84 -5.04 -0.61
CA GLU A 55 25.26 -4.67 -0.76
C GLU A 55 25.35 -3.15 -0.93
#